data_AF-A0A1W2AJQ5-F1
#
_entry.id   AF-A0A1W2AJQ5-F1
#
_cell.length_a   1.000
_cell.length_b   1.000
_cell.length_c   1.000
_cell.angle_alpha   90.00
_cell.angle_beta   90.00
_cell.angle_gamma   90.00
#
_symmetry.space_group_name_H-M   'P 1'
#
loop_
_entity.id
_entity.type
_entity.pdbx_description
1 polymer ?
#
loop_
_entity_poly.entity_id
_entity_poly.type
_entity_poly.pdbx_seq_one_letter_code
_entity_poly.pdbx_strand_id
1 'polypeptide(L)'
;MLYFKKVYFQNDQEKQQVENAFRKSASKRNHALDFLSSVSDIGPDKVFLGFERKKDITFTRIRTSFEKLLPKLIISFPKDPSINHYKFRFGLSTTIALLFFAIMFIGGIIALITANPGSKEIAVTFIICIGYPLLTLIELHFVNSRIARAIEKYGN
;
A
#
# COMPACT_ATOMS: atom_id res chain seq x y z
N MET A 1 -9.75 -8.69 -1.15
CA MET A 1 -8.56 -7.80 -1.08
C MET A 1 -8.33 -7.21 -2.47
N LEU A 2 -8.20 -5.89 -2.58
CA LEU A 2 -8.08 -5.20 -3.87
C LEU A 2 -6.61 -5.06 -4.27
N TYR A 3 -6.21 -5.78 -5.32
CA TYR A 3 -4.90 -5.64 -5.96
C TYR A 3 -5.02 -4.66 -7.12
N PHE A 4 -4.08 -3.71 -7.22
CA PHE A 4 -4.17 -2.65 -8.23
C PHE A 4 -2.91 -2.49 -9.08
N LYS A 5 -1.78 -3.09 -8.69
CA LYS A 5 -0.52 -3.05 -9.47
C LYS A 5 0.23 -4.37 -9.36
N LYS A 6 0.80 -4.82 -10.47
CA LYS A 6 1.74 -5.94 -10.54
C LYS A 6 3.07 -5.44 -11.11
N VAL A 7 4.18 -5.98 -10.65
CA VAL A 7 5.52 -5.69 -11.18
C VAL A 7 6.18 -7.02 -11.49
N TYR A 8 6.52 -7.21 -12.76
CA TYR A 8 7.07 -8.45 -13.32
C TYR A 8 8.59 -8.41 -13.28
N PHE A 9 9.19 -9.56 -12.98
CA PHE A 9 10.63 -9.79 -13.06
C PHE A 9 11.01 -10.36 -14.42
N GLN A 10 12.20 -10.04 -14.90
CA GLN A 10 12.73 -10.55 -16.17
C GLN A 10 13.25 -11.99 -16.03
N ASN A 11 13.79 -12.35 -14.85
CA ASN A 11 14.31 -13.67 -14.57
C ASN A 11 14.22 -14.03 -13.07
N ASP A 12 14.47 -15.31 -12.76
CA ASP A 12 14.39 -15.83 -11.39
C ASP A 12 15.49 -15.27 -10.47
N GLN A 13 16.65 -14.88 -11.04
CA GLN A 13 17.73 -14.25 -10.27
C GLN A 13 17.31 -12.87 -9.75
N GLU A 14 16.71 -12.04 -10.60
CA GLU A 14 16.17 -10.73 -10.23
C GLU A 14 15.08 -10.88 -9.15
N LYS A 15 14.18 -11.86 -9.31
CA LYS A 15 13.17 -12.18 -8.30
C LYS A 15 13.80 -12.48 -6.94
N GLN A 16 14.84 -13.33 -6.90
CA GLN A 16 15.55 -13.69 -5.68
C GLN A 16 16.31 -12.50 -5.07
N GLN A 17 17.00 -11.70 -5.88
CA GLN A 17 17.70 -10.50 -5.45
C GLN A 17 16.75 -9.49 -4.81
N VAL A 18 15.63 -9.19 -5.48
CA VAL A 18 14.63 -8.27 -4.97
C VAL A 18 14.00 -8.83 -3.69
N GLU A 19 13.55 -10.09 -3.67
CA GLU A 19 12.98 -10.69 -2.46
C GLU A 19 13.96 -10.65 -1.28
N ASN A 20 15.24 -10.96 -1.51
CA ASN A 20 16.28 -10.90 -0.50
C ASN A 20 16.50 -9.46 0.01
N ALA A 21 16.48 -8.47 -0.88
CA ALA A 21 16.57 -7.06 -0.51
C ALA A 21 15.40 -6.63 0.38
N PHE A 22 14.17 -7.06 0.06
CA PHE A 22 13.00 -6.83 0.91
C PHE A 22 13.13 -7.51 2.27
N ARG A 23 13.58 -8.78 2.32
CA ARG A 23 13.76 -9.50 3.58
C ARG A 23 14.84 -8.85 4.47
N LYS A 24 15.97 -8.45 3.89
CA LYS A 24 17.07 -7.78 4.62
C LYS A 24 16.65 -6.40 5.12
N SER A 25 15.86 -5.65 4.35
CA SER A 25 15.35 -4.33 4.73
C SER A 25 14.07 -4.36 5.58
N ALA A 26 13.53 -5.54 5.87
CA ALA A 26 12.33 -5.71 6.68
C ALA A 26 12.60 -6.12 8.13
N SER A 27 11.76 -5.63 9.04
CA SER A 27 11.57 -6.19 10.37
C SER A 27 10.48 -7.23 10.33
N LYS A 28 10.80 -8.48 10.71
CA LYS A 28 9.83 -9.57 10.75
C LYS A 28 8.79 -9.33 11.84
N ARG A 29 7.53 -9.64 11.53
CA ARG A 29 6.39 -9.58 12.43
C ARG A 29 5.68 -10.93 12.45
N ASN A 30 5.00 -11.23 13.54
CA ASN A 30 4.24 -12.49 13.72
C ASN A 30 2.74 -12.35 13.43
N HIS A 31 2.28 -11.12 13.17
CA HIS A 31 0.87 -10.82 12.91
C HIS A 31 0.68 -10.29 11.48
N ALA A 32 -0.53 -10.46 10.96
CA ALA A 32 -0.88 -9.95 9.65
C ALA A 32 -0.70 -8.43 9.59
N LEU A 33 -0.02 -7.98 8.53
CA LEU A 33 0.30 -6.56 8.37
C LEU A 33 -0.94 -5.69 8.32
N ASP A 34 -2.11 -6.19 7.93
CA ASP A 34 -3.35 -5.43 7.92
C ASP A 34 -3.71 -4.79 9.28
N PHE A 35 -3.38 -5.45 10.40
CA PHE A 35 -3.70 -4.98 11.76
C PHE A 35 -2.57 -4.23 12.47
N LEU A 36 -1.37 -4.20 11.88
CA LEU A 36 -0.20 -3.59 12.51
C LEU A 36 -0.08 -2.11 12.16
N SER A 37 -0.22 -1.23 13.16
CA SER A 37 0.22 0.17 13.07
C SER A 37 1.52 0.35 13.87
N SER A 38 2.64 -0.12 13.33
CA SER A 38 3.93 0.10 14.00
C SER A 38 4.35 1.55 13.83
N VAL A 39 4.32 2.31 14.93
CA VAL A 39 5.09 3.54 15.13
C VAL A 39 6.24 3.12 16.03
N SER A 40 7.40 2.81 15.48
CA SER A 40 8.54 2.42 16.33
C SER A 40 9.83 2.52 15.53
N ASP A 41 10.83 3.08 16.20
CA ASP A 41 12.27 3.01 15.91
C ASP A 41 12.69 1.55 15.71
N ILE A 42 12.44 1.07 14.51
CA ILE A 42 13.04 -0.15 14.02
C ILE A 42 14.37 0.31 13.44
N GLY A 43 15.47 -0.34 13.87
CA GLY A 43 16.85 0.12 13.66
C GLY A 43 17.13 0.72 12.27
N PRO A 44 18.15 1.59 12.13
CA PRO A 44 18.29 2.59 11.05
C PRO A 44 18.20 2.03 9.63
N ASP A 45 18.47 0.74 9.46
CA ASP A 45 18.50 0.06 8.18
C ASP A 45 17.17 -0.58 7.74
N LYS A 46 16.15 -0.60 8.62
CA LYS A 46 14.86 -1.22 8.34
C LYS A 46 13.88 -0.19 7.81
N VAL A 47 13.35 -0.44 6.62
CA VAL A 47 12.36 0.43 5.96
C VAL A 47 11.01 -0.25 5.73
N PHE A 48 10.94 -1.58 5.93
CA PHE A 48 9.72 -2.37 5.80
C PHE A 48 9.40 -3.17 7.07
N LEU A 49 8.12 -3.51 7.22
CA LEU A 49 7.64 -4.60 8.06
C LEU A 49 7.35 -5.79 7.17
N GLY A 50 7.83 -6.97 7.54
CA GLY A 50 7.62 -8.22 6.81
C GLY A 50 6.73 -9.19 7.60
N PHE A 51 5.84 -9.89 6.92
CA PHE A 51 5.07 -11.00 7.47
C PHE A 51 5.04 -12.16 6.48
N GLU A 52 5.56 -13.31 6.92
CA GLU A 52 5.63 -14.52 6.11
C GLU A 52 4.39 -15.39 6.34
N ARG A 53 3.64 -15.66 5.27
CA ARG A 53 2.52 -16.62 5.26
C ARG A 53 2.94 -17.91 4.59
N LYS A 54 2.05 -18.90 4.59
CA LYS A 54 2.28 -20.18 3.90
C LYS A 54 2.43 -20.02 2.38
N LYS A 55 1.62 -19.14 1.76
CA LYS A 55 1.56 -18.98 0.28
C LYS A 55 2.33 -17.76 -0.24
N ASP A 56 2.54 -16.75 0.59
CA ASP A 56 3.14 -15.48 0.19
C ASP A 56 3.93 -14.84 1.33
N ILE A 57 4.73 -13.84 0.99
CA ILE A 57 5.44 -12.98 1.92
C ILE A 57 4.91 -11.58 1.68
N THR A 58 4.48 -10.92 2.73
CA THR A 58 3.94 -9.58 2.63
C THR A 58 4.86 -8.56 3.27
N PHE A 59 4.93 -7.37 2.68
CA PHE A 59 5.68 -6.24 3.17
C PHE A 59 4.83 -4.98 3.21
N THR A 60 5.05 -4.11 4.18
CA THR A 60 4.48 -2.76 4.22
C THR A 60 5.54 -1.81 4.73
N ARG A 61 5.51 -0.56 4.27
CA ARG A 61 6.50 0.45 4.68
C ARG A 61 6.34 0.77 6.17
N ILE A 62 7.45 1.03 6.86
CA ILE A 62 7.42 1.60 8.21
C ILE A 62 6.98 3.07 8.11
N ARG A 63 6.02 3.46 8.96
CA ARG A 63 5.38 4.77 8.92
C ARG A 63 5.67 5.55 10.19
N THR A 64 5.89 6.83 10.03
CA THR A 64 5.92 7.79 11.12
C THR A 64 4.50 8.16 11.57
N SER A 65 4.37 8.82 12.72
CA SER A 65 3.06 9.23 13.26
C SER A 65 2.25 10.12 12.31
N PHE A 66 2.91 10.98 11.53
CA PHE A 66 2.26 11.86 10.56
C PHE A 66 1.78 11.11 9.31
N GLU A 67 2.45 10.02 8.95
CA GLU A 67 2.12 9.21 7.76
C GLU A 67 0.98 8.21 8.03
N LYS A 68 0.38 8.21 9.23
CA LYS A 68 -0.78 7.36 9.54
C LYS A 68 -2.01 7.67 8.68
N LEU A 69 -2.16 8.92 8.26
CA LEU A 69 -3.25 9.36 7.37
C LEU A 69 -3.10 8.79 5.96
N LEU A 70 -1.90 8.38 5.56
CA LEU A 70 -1.67 7.83 4.24
C LEU A 70 -2.33 6.45 4.07
N PRO A 71 -2.99 6.20 2.93
CA PRO A 71 -3.52 4.89 2.55
C PRO A 71 -2.48 3.78 2.74
N LYS A 72 -2.83 2.69 3.41
CA LYS A 72 -1.95 1.54 3.64
C LYS A 72 -1.76 0.71 2.39
N LEU A 73 -0.51 0.60 1.93
CA LEU A 73 -0.11 -0.27 0.85
C LEU A 73 0.63 -1.50 1.39
N ILE A 74 0.30 -2.66 0.84
CA ILE A 74 0.93 -3.94 1.14
C ILE A 74 1.44 -4.54 -0.16
N ILE A 75 2.69 -4.94 -0.13
CA ILE A 75 3.39 -5.63 -1.22
C ILE A 75 3.31 -7.12 -0.91
N SER A 76 2.88 -7.94 -1.85
CA SER A 76 2.78 -9.40 -1.71
C SER A 76 3.67 -10.08 -2.74
N PHE A 77 4.59 -10.88 -2.23
CA PHE A 77 5.49 -11.76 -2.97
C PHE A 77 4.97 -13.19 -2.86
N PRO A 78 4.49 -13.79 -3.95
CA PRO A 78 4.09 -15.20 -3.94
C PRO A 78 5.32 -16.09 -3.74
N LYS A 79 5.18 -17.13 -2.90
CA LYS A 79 6.22 -18.16 -2.70
C LYS A 79 6.26 -19.19 -3.83
N ASP A 80 5.25 -19.19 -4.68
CA ASP A 80 5.18 -20.08 -5.84
C ASP A 80 6.31 -19.71 -6.84
N PRO A 81 7.19 -20.67 -7.19
CA PRO A 81 8.29 -20.42 -8.12
C PRO A 81 7.78 -20.05 -9.52
N SER A 82 6.61 -20.54 -9.95
CA SER A 82 6.04 -20.23 -11.27
C SER A 82 5.57 -18.78 -11.43
N ILE A 83 5.47 -18.03 -10.33
CA ILE A 83 4.94 -16.66 -10.34
C ILE A 83 6.09 -15.66 -10.30
N ASN A 84 6.35 -14.99 -11.43
CA ASN A 84 7.45 -14.02 -11.59
C ASN A 84 6.99 -12.57 -11.51
N HIS A 85 6.12 -12.27 -10.55
CA HIS A 85 5.75 -10.89 -10.21
C HIS A 85 5.46 -10.74 -8.73
N TYR A 86 5.63 -9.53 -8.22
CA TYR A 86 5.02 -9.12 -6.95
C TYR A 86 3.82 -8.20 -7.22
N LYS A 87 2.92 -8.09 -6.23
CA LYS A 87 1.68 -7.29 -6.36
C LYS A 87 1.55 -6.28 -5.23
N PHE A 88 0.97 -5.13 -5.55
CA PHE A 88 0.49 -4.16 -4.57
C PHE A 88 -1.00 -4.37 -4.32
N ARG A 89 -1.37 -4.32 -3.05
CA ARG A 89 -2.75 -4.27 -2.60
C ARG A 89 -2.94 -3.19 -1.55
N PHE A 90 -4.17 -2.75 -1.41
CA PHE A 90 -4.56 -1.95 -0.26
C PHE A 90 -4.62 -2.82 1.01
N GLY A 91 -4.23 -2.21 2.13
CA GLY A 91 -4.54 -2.74 3.46
C GLY A 91 -6.04 -2.72 3.71
N LEU A 92 -6.49 -3.53 4.68
CA LEU A 92 -7.91 -3.64 5.01
C LEU A 92 -8.55 -2.29 5.34
N SER A 93 -7.94 -1.50 6.23
CA SER A 93 -8.46 -0.18 6.62
C SER A 93 -8.61 0.77 5.44
N THR A 94 -7.65 0.78 4.52
CA THR A 94 -7.69 1.59 3.31
C THR A 94 -8.71 1.10 2.30
N THR A 95 -8.90 -0.22 2.20
CA THR A 95 -9.97 -0.79 1.35
C THR A 95 -11.34 -0.33 1.86
N ILE A 96 -11.55 -0.35 3.18
CA ILE A 96 -12.79 0.12 3.81
C ILE A 96 -12.97 1.62 3.58
N ALA A 97 -11.92 2.43 3.77
CA ALA A 97 -11.98 3.88 3.53
C ALA A 97 -12.29 4.20 2.05
N LEU A 98 -11.65 3.51 1.10
CA LEU A 98 -11.95 3.67 -0.33
C LEU A 98 -13.40 3.31 -0.66
N LEU A 99 -13.91 2.21 -0.10
CA LEU A 99 -15.30 1.81 -0.28
C LEU A 99 -16.26 2.87 0.27
N PHE A 100 -15.98 3.38 1.46
CA PHE A 100 -16.77 4.45 2.08
C PHE A 100 -16.79 5.72 1.21
N PHE A 101 -15.63 6.17 0.73
CA PHE A 101 -15.54 7.33 -0.16
C PHE A 101 -16.21 7.08 -1.52
N ALA A 102 -16.16 5.86 -2.04
CA ALA A 102 -16.87 5.50 -3.27
C ALA A 102 -18.40 5.57 -3.09
N ILE A 103 -18.92 5.08 -1.96
CA ILE A 103 -20.35 5.17 -1.62
C ILE A 103 -20.75 6.64 -1.47
N MET A 104 -19.96 7.44 -0.73
CA MET A 104 -20.22 8.87 -0.58
C MET A 104 -20.21 9.60 -1.93
N PHE A 105 -19.26 9.25 -2.81
CA PHE A 105 -19.17 9.84 -4.14
C PHE A 105 -20.42 9.52 -4.95
N ILE A 106 -20.84 8.25 -5.01
CA ILE A 106 -22.06 7.83 -5.71
C ILE A 106 -23.29 8.53 -5.13
N GLY A 107 -23.41 8.60 -3.79
CA GLY A 107 -24.49 9.32 -3.11
C GLY A 107 -24.51 10.80 -3.46
N GLY A 108 -23.34 11.44 -3.56
CA GLY A 108 -23.19 12.82 -4.01
C GLY A 108 -23.65 13.03 -5.45
N ILE A 109 -23.32 12.10 -6.35
CA ILE A 109 -23.82 12.13 -7.74
C ILE A 109 -25.33 11.95 -7.80
N ILE A 110 -25.90 11.03 -7.02
CA ILE A 110 -27.36 10.84 -6.97
C ILE A 110 -28.04 12.11 -6.45
N ALA A 111 -27.53 12.70 -5.37
CA ALA A 111 -28.07 13.95 -4.81
C ALA A 111 -27.99 15.09 -5.82
N LEU A 112 -26.88 15.20 -6.57
CA LEU A 112 -26.74 16.19 -7.65
C LEU A 112 -27.89 16.09 -8.67
N ILE A 113 -28.27 14.86 -9.04
CA ILE A 113 -29.31 14.61 -10.05
C ILE A 113 -30.72 14.81 -9.49
N THR A 114 -30.97 14.41 -8.24
CA THR A 114 -32.34 14.34 -7.69
C THR A 114 -32.75 15.53 -6.85
N ALA A 115 -31.80 16.17 -6.16
CA ALA A 115 -32.07 17.13 -5.10
C ALA A 115 -31.52 18.54 -5.39
N ASN A 116 -30.78 18.73 -6.49
CA ASN A 116 -30.10 20.00 -6.84
C ASN A 116 -29.45 20.68 -5.60
N PRO A 117 -28.54 19.97 -4.91
CA PRO A 117 -27.82 20.53 -3.76
C PRO A 117 -27.02 21.77 -4.18
N GLY A 118 -26.75 22.63 -3.19
CA GLY A 118 -25.92 23.81 -3.41
C GLY A 118 -24.52 23.47 -3.92
N SER A 119 -23.92 24.41 -4.64
CA SER A 119 -22.60 24.25 -5.26
C SER A 119 -21.48 23.99 -4.25
N LYS A 120 -21.63 24.49 -3.02
CA LYS A 120 -20.65 24.32 -1.94
C LYS A 120 -20.62 22.87 -1.43
N GLU A 121 -21.79 22.27 -1.23
CA GLU A 121 -21.97 20.90 -0.74
C GLU A 121 -21.40 19.88 -1.73
N ILE A 122 -21.64 20.13 -3.02
CA ILE A 122 -21.06 19.35 -4.12
C ILE A 122 -19.54 19.47 -4.10
N ALA A 123 -19.01 20.71 -4.07
CA ALA A 123 -17.56 20.94 -4.09
C ALA A 123 -16.84 20.25 -2.92
N VAL A 124 -17.37 20.35 -1.70
CA VAL A 124 -16.79 19.70 -0.52
C VAL A 124 -16.77 18.18 -0.67
N THR A 125 -17.86 17.58 -1.14
CA THR A 125 -17.96 16.13 -1.35
C THR A 125 -16.91 15.65 -2.37
N PHE A 126 -16.79 16.35 -3.50
CA PHE A 126 -15.81 16.02 -4.53
C PHE A 126 -14.37 16.15 -4.03
N ILE A 127 -14.04 17.23 -3.31
CA ILE A 127 -12.69 17.46 -2.76
C ILE A 127 -12.29 16.31 -1.81
N ILE A 128 -13.19 15.91 -0.91
CA ILE A 128 -12.93 14.82 0.04
C ILE A 128 -12.76 13.49 -0.69
N CYS A 129 -13.66 13.17 -1.64
CA CYS A 129 -13.61 11.92 -2.38
C CYS A 129 -12.37 11.80 -3.29
N ILE A 130 -11.88 12.90 -3.86
CA ILE A 130 -10.67 12.93 -4.70
C ILE A 130 -9.38 12.99 -3.86
N GLY A 131 -9.43 13.64 -2.69
CA GLY A 131 -8.28 13.82 -1.82
C GLY A 131 -7.66 12.48 -1.37
N TYR A 132 -8.48 11.48 -1.04
CA TYR A 132 -7.98 10.18 -0.58
C TYR A 132 -7.25 9.35 -1.67
N PRO A 133 -7.75 9.28 -2.92
CA PRO A 133 -6.99 8.79 -4.07
C PRO A 133 -5.65 9.52 -4.27
N LEU A 134 -5.59 10.85 -4.12
CA LEU A 134 -4.33 11.59 -4.23
C LEU A 134 -3.32 11.18 -3.15
N LEU A 135 -3.78 10.98 -1.90
CA LEU A 135 -2.93 10.46 -0.83
C LEU A 135 -2.39 9.05 -1.15
N THR A 136 -3.14 8.24 -1.92
CA THR A 136 -2.67 6.92 -2.38
C THR A 136 -1.48 7.05 -3.33
N LEU A 137 -1.52 8.03 -4.24
CA LEU A 137 -0.41 8.29 -5.16
C LEU A 137 0.85 8.74 -4.41
N ILE A 138 0.68 9.60 -3.40
CA ILE A 138 1.76 10.04 -2.52
C ILE A 138 2.38 8.84 -1.77
N GLU A 139 1.55 7.97 -1.18
CA GLU A 139 2.09 6.77 -0.53
C GLU A 139 2.81 5.85 -1.53
N LEU A 140 2.26 5.68 -2.73
CA LEU A 140 2.89 4.85 -3.76
C LEU A 140 4.28 5.40 -4.12
N HIS A 141 4.43 6.72 -4.21
CA HIS A 141 5.72 7.36 -4.41
C HIS A 141 6.70 7.06 -3.27
N PHE A 142 6.28 7.21 -2.00
CA PHE A 142 7.14 6.88 -0.86
C PHE A 142 7.53 5.41 -0.81
N VAL A 143 6.58 4.51 -1.07
CA VAL A 143 6.84 3.08 -1.11
C VAL A 143 7.86 2.77 -2.20
N ASN A 144 7.68 3.25 -3.43
CA ASN A 144 8.63 3.02 -4.51
C ASN A 144 10.03 3.56 -4.19
N SER A 145 10.13 4.75 -3.57
CA SER A 145 11.41 5.31 -3.12
C SER A 145 12.12 4.39 -2.12
N ARG A 146 11.38 3.80 -1.16
CA ARG A 146 11.95 2.85 -0.19
C ARG A 146 12.31 1.51 -0.83
N ILE A 147 11.56 1.05 -1.83
CA ILE A 147 11.90 -0.15 -2.61
C ILE A 147 13.23 0.06 -3.34
N ALA A 148 13.39 1.19 -4.04
CA ALA A 148 14.62 1.51 -4.76
C ALA A 148 15.84 1.51 -3.82
N ARG A 149 15.73 2.17 -2.66
CA ARG A 149 16.79 2.17 -1.64
C ARG A 149 17.12 0.79 -1.10
N ALA A 150 16.11 -0.07 -0.91
CA ALA A 150 16.33 -1.43 -0.42
C ALA A 150 17.07 -2.28 -1.46
N ILE A 151 16.71 -2.18 -2.74
CA ILE A 151 17.37 -2.88 -3.85
C ILE A 151 18.80 -2.39 -4.01
N GLU A 152 19.03 -1.07 -4.02
CA GLU A 152 20.38 -0.49 -4.13
C GLU A 152 21.32 -0.98 -3.01
N LYS A 153 20.81 -1.07 -1.78
CA LYS A 153 21.61 -1.47 -0.61
C LYS A 153 21.85 -2.98 -0.48
N TYR A 154 20.91 -3.81 -0.96
CA TYR A 154 20.88 -5.25 -0.65
C TYR A 154 20.70 -6.17 -1.86
N GLY A 155 20.57 -5.62 -3.07
CA GLY A 155 20.34 -6.35 -4.31
C GLY A 155 21.60 -6.89 -4.99
N ASN A 156 22.79 -6.54 -4.47
CA ASN A 156 24.08 -7.11 -4.87
C ASN A 156 24.40 -8.40 -4.10
#